data_AF-A0A2E3HXN0-F1
#
_entry.id   AF-A0A2E3HXN0-F1
#
_cell.length_a   1.000
_cell.length_b   1.000
_cell.length_c   1.000
_cell.angle_alpha   90.00
_cell.angle_beta   90.00
_cell.angle_gamma   90.00
#
_symmetry.space_group_name_H-M   'P 1'
#
loop_
_entity.id
_entity.type
_entity.pdbx_description
1 polymer ?
#
loop_
_entity_poly.entity_id
_entity_poly.type
_entity_poly.pdbx_seq_one_letter_code
_entity_poly.pdbx_strand_id
1 'polypeptide(L)'
;MQFRTMDTFDRKKKIALLLLIFGVVFLFQPFAELRFLGFDVVVFLKGFSFLLLIISAIVSSVSFSRKLVESISVTVLILGYVCLIFPPLLEDFVFFQSVAFHLLVSGSLAFSVTTNHKKTFELFAAIIVFCGLVLLFQSNSLLKSFALPIILTNVLMLSIVSPRKTMLERFWVSGIAVGLFFMCQPFWIGFYTSGFQILLSGTAGFVVISHR
;
A
#
# COMPACT_ATOMS: atom_id res chain seq x y z
N MET A 1 26.37 6.90 27.62
CA MET A 1 25.63 6.21 26.54
C MET A 1 24.31 6.90 26.13
N GLN A 2 23.77 7.87 26.88
CA GLN A 2 22.48 8.53 26.59
C GLN A 2 22.49 9.60 25.47
N PHE A 3 23.62 10.25 25.18
CA PHE A 3 23.67 11.28 24.13
C PHE A 3 23.57 10.74 22.70
N ARG A 4 24.13 9.55 22.44
CA ARG A 4 24.10 8.92 21.10
C ARG A 4 22.70 8.43 20.69
N THR A 5 21.85 8.11 21.66
CA THR A 5 20.46 7.68 21.44
C THR A 5 19.52 8.84 21.10
N MET A 6 19.81 10.06 21.57
CA MET A 6 18.98 11.24 21.29
C MET A 6 19.17 11.75 19.84
N ASP A 7 20.42 11.84 19.37
CA ASP A 7 20.73 12.26 17.98
C ASP A 7 20.22 11.27 16.93
N THR A 8 20.29 9.97 17.22
CA THR A 8 19.81 8.93 16.30
C THR A 8 18.28 8.91 16.19
N PHE A 9 17.57 9.20 17.27
CA PHE A 9 16.10 9.27 17.27
C PHE A 9 15.60 10.46 16.47
N ASP A 10 16.24 11.63 16.61
CA ASP A 10 15.87 12.83 15.87
C ASP A 10 16.20 12.69 14.37
N ARG A 11 17.30 12.00 14.03
CA ARG A 11 17.64 11.66 12.65
C ARG A 11 16.60 10.76 11.97
N LYS A 12 16.11 9.71 12.64
CA LYS A 12 15.13 8.79 12.04
C LYS A 12 13.79 9.48 11.78
N LYS A 13 13.33 10.36 12.67
CA LYS A 13 12.13 11.17 12.47
C LYS A 13 12.25 12.09 11.25
N LYS A 14 13.39 12.78 11.11
CA LYS A 14 13.69 13.63 9.95
C LYS A 14 13.70 12.81 8.66
N ILE A 15 14.31 11.63 8.66
CA ILE A 15 14.31 10.73 7.50
C ILE A 15 12.88 10.31 7.15
N ALA A 16 12.08 9.87 8.14
CA ALA A 16 10.69 9.46 7.90
C ALA A 16 9.86 10.59 7.27
N LEU A 17 10.01 11.82 7.78
CA LEU A 17 9.30 12.99 7.28
C LEU A 17 9.76 13.39 5.87
N LEU A 18 11.07 13.38 5.59
CA LEU A 18 11.59 13.65 4.25
C LEU A 18 11.06 12.63 3.23
N LEU A 19 11.10 11.33 3.57
CA LEU A 19 10.56 10.27 2.72
C LEU A 19 9.05 10.43 2.51
N LEU A 20 8.30 10.85 3.53
CA LEU A 20 6.88 11.16 3.41
C LEU A 20 6.66 12.32 2.42
N ILE A 21 7.38 13.42 2.59
CA ILE A 21 7.26 14.62 1.74
C ILE A 21 7.57 14.26 0.29
N PHE A 22 8.72 13.64 0.01
CA PHE A 22 9.08 13.24 -1.36
C PHE A 22 8.10 12.21 -1.93
N GLY A 23 7.65 11.25 -1.10
CA GLY A 23 6.63 10.28 -1.50
C GLY A 23 5.34 10.95 -1.93
N VAL A 24 4.83 11.91 -1.16
CA VAL A 24 3.62 12.66 -1.48
C VAL A 24 3.83 13.55 -2.71
N VAL A 25 4.96 14.24 -2.83
CA VAL A 25 5.27 15.09 -4.00
C VAL A 25 5.26 14.29 -5.29
N PHE A 26 5.88 13.10 -5.30
CA PHE A 26 5.86 12.22 -6.48
C PHE A 26 4.48 11.59 -6.74
N LEU A 27 3.66 11.41 -5.70
CA LEU A 27 2.30 10.87 -5.83
C LEU A 27 1.36 11.84 -6.54
N PHE A 28 1.46 13.13 -6.20
CA PHE A 28 0.58 14.20 -6.66
C PHE A 28 1.18 15.01 -7.81
N GLN A 29 2.18 14.48 -8.52
CA GLN A 29 2.79 15.20 -9.62
C GLN A 29 1.79 15.41 -10.78
N PRO A 30 1.61 16.65 -11.29
CA PRO A 30 0.62 16.98 -12.30
C PRO A 30 1.04 16.63 -13.74
N PHE A 31 2.18 15.96 -13.93
CA PHE A 31 2.78 15.73 -15.26
C PHE A 31 2.16 14.55 -16.02
N ALA A 32 0.83 14.52 -16.14
CA ALA A 32 0.06 13.45 -16.80
C ALA A 32 0.49 13.18 -18.26
N GLU A 33 1.20 14.11 -18.91
CA GLU A 33 1.52 14.05 -20.33
C GLU A 33 3.01 13.94 -20.66
N LEU A 34 3.91 13.93 -19.67
CA LEU A 34 5.35 13.82 -19.95
C LEU A 34 5.73 12.37 -20.29
N ARG A 35 5.88 12.09 -21.58
CA ARG A 35 6.53 10.86 -22.07
C ARG A 35 8.03 11.12 -22.26
N PHE A 36 8.87 10.40 -21.54
CA PHE A 36 10.33 10.46 -21.70
C PHE A 36 10.82 9.12 -22.27
N LEU A 37 11.48 9.14 -23.43
CA LEU A 37 12.01 7.93 -24.09
C LEU A 37 10.95 6.81 -24.31
N GLY A 38 9.69 7.18 -24.55
CA GLY A 38 8.60 6.22 -24.77
C GLY A 38 8.02 5.59 -23.48
N PHE A 39 8.54 5.94 -22.30
CA PHE A 39 8.00 5.52 -21.01
C PHE A 39 7.04 6.57 -20.43
N ASP A 40 5.98 6.08 -19.79
CA ASP A 40 5.05 6.89 -19.01
C ASP A 40 5.70 7.27 -17.68
N VAL A 41 6.22 8.49 -17.60
CA VAL A 41 6.98 9.00 -16.44
C VAL A 41 6.11 8.99 -15.18
N VAL A 42 4.79 9.11 -15.31
CA VAL A 42 3.84 9.09 -14.20
C VAL A 42 3.83 7.74 -13.50
N VAL A 43 3.86 6.64 -14.25
CA VAL A 43 3.86 5.28 -13.69
C VAL A 43 5.15 5.06 -12.88
N PHE A 44 6.28 5.51 -13.42
CA PHE A 44 7.58 5.42 -12.75
C PHE A 44 7.59 6.23 -11.44
N LEU A 45 7.17 7.48 -11.48
CA LEU A 45 7.10 8.35 -10.30
C LEU A 45 6.15 7.81 -9.22
N LYS A 46 5.00 7.25 -9.61
CA LYS A 46 4.09 6.57 -8.67
C LYS A 46 4.73 5.32 -8.07
N GLY A 47 5.54 4.59 -8.82
CA GLY A 47 6.35 3.49 -8.28
C GLY A 47 7.34 3.95 -7.22
N PHE A 48 8.07 5.04 -7.48
CA PHE A 48 9.00 5.64 -6.50
C PHE A 48 8.26 6.15 -5.27
N SER A 49 7.15 6.86 -5.47
CA SER A 49 6.28 7.31 -4.39
C SER A 49 5.85 6.16 -3.49
N PHE A 50 5.42 5.04 -4.07
CA PHE A 50 5.03 3.85 -3.31
C PHE A 50 6.14 3.34 -2.39
N LEU A 51 7.37 3.21 -2.91
CA LEU A 51 8.53 2.78 -2.13
C LEU A 51 8.83 3.76 -0.99
N LEU A 52 8.83 5.06 -1.27
CA LEU A 52 9.12 6.10 -0.29
C LEU A 52 8.07 6.12 0.83
N LEU A 53 6.79 5.97 0.49
CA LEU A 53 5.68 5.93 1.45
C LEU A 53 5.73 4.69 2.35
N ILE A 54 6.07 3.52 1.80
CA ILE A 54 6.26 2.30 2.60
C ILE A 54 7.42 2.45 3.59
N ILE A 55 8.58 2.92 3.12
CA ILE A 55 9.74 3.12 4.00
C ILE A 55 9.41 4.17 5.05
N SER A 56 8.75 5.27 4.66
CA SER A 56 8.30 6.30 5.60
C SER A 56 7.34 5.72 6.65
N ALA A 57 6.38 4.88 6.26
CA ALA A 57 5.45 4.22 7.17
C ALA A 57 6.19 3.34 8.19
N ILE A 58 7.12 2.49 7.73
CA ILE A 58 7.93 1.62 8.60
C ILE A 58 8.77 2.46 9.58
N VAL A 59 9.52 3.43 9.08
CA VAL A 59 10.40 4.27 9.91
C VAL A 59 9.57 5.09 10.89
N SER A 60 8.40 5.59 10.48
CA SER A 60 7.49 6.35 11.35
C SER A 60 6.98 5.50 12.51
N SER A 61 6.57 4.26 12.25
CA SER A 61 6.07 3.32 13.27
C SER A 61 7.11 2.98 14.35
N VAL A 62 8.40 3.11 14.04
CA VAL A 62 9.51 2.86 14.98
C VAL A 62 10.01 4.16 15.64
N SER A 63 9.82 5.32 15.00
CA SER A 63 10.45 6.58 15.40
C SER A 63 9.51 7.57 16.10
N PHE A 64 8.19 7.45 15.90
CA PHE A 64 7.19 8.31 16.55
C PHE A 64 6.42 7.55 17.63
N SER A 65 5.62 8.28 18.42
CA SER A 65 4.77 7.65 19.42
C SER A 65 3.69 6.81 18.74
N ARG A 66 3.45 5.60 19.26
CA ARG A 66 2.48 4.65 18.67
C ARG A 66 1.10 5.27 18.47
N LYS A 67 0.59 6.00 19.47
CA LYS A 67 -0.72 6.67 19.40
C LYS A 67 -0.82 7.68 18.25
N LEU A 68 0.26 8.44 17.99
CA LEU A 68 0.29 9.43 16.91
C LEU A 68 0.27 8.73 15.55
N VAL A 69 1.13 7.72 15.36
CA VAL A 69 1.19 6.98 14.09
C VAL A 69 -0.09 6.20 13.84
N GLU A 70 -0.68 5.60 14.88
CA GLU A 70 -1.97 4.92 14.80
C GLU A 70 -3.07 5.91 14.37
N SER A 71 -3.15 7.09 14.99
CA SER A 71 -4.14 8.11 14.61
C SER A 71 -3.97 8.58 13.17
N ILE A 72 -2.74 8.89 12.75
CA ILE A 72 -2.47 9.36 11.38
C ILE A 72 -2.76 8.25 10.36
N SER A 73 -2.36 7.02 10.65
CA SER A 73 -2.58 5.88 9.74
C SER A 73 -4.06 5.55 9.58
N VAL A 74 -4.90 5.71 10.61
CA VAL A 74 -6.36 5.64 10.48
C VAL A 74 -6.89 6.72 9.55
N THR A 75 -6.45 7.97 9.69
CA THR A 75 -6.86 9.06 8.78
C THR A 75 -6.44 8.77 7.34
N VAL A 76 -5.22 8.26 7.12
CA VAL A 76 -4.72 7.89 5.80
C VAL A 76 -5.52 6.73 5.20
N LEU A 77 -5.90 5.73 6.01
CA LEU A 77 -6.75 4.61 5.57
C LEU A 77 -8.14 5.09 5.15
N ILE A 78 -8.77 5.94 5.96
CA ILE A 78 -10.09 6.53 5.63
C ILE A 78 -9.98 7.31 4.32
N LEU A 79 -8.97 8.18 4.19
CA LEU A 79 -8.75 8.95 2.97
C LEU A 79 -8.51 8.03 1.76
N GLY A 80 -7.73 6.96 1.93
CA GLY A 80 -7.49 5.95 0.90
C GLY A 80 -8.77 5.26 0.42
N TYR A 81 -9.65 4.86 1.33
CA TYR A 81 -10.96 4.27 0.98
C TYR A 81 -11.89 5.29 0.32
N VAL A 82 -11.90 6.54 0.79
CA VAL A 82 -12.65 7.63 0.16
C VAL A 82 -12.16 7.83 -1.28
N CYS A 83 -10.84 7.93 -1.49
CA CYS A 83 -10.24 8.03 -2.83
C CYS A 83 -10.47 6.80 -3.70
N LEU A 84 -10.76 5.63 -3.12
CA LEU A 84 -11.09 4.43 -3.89
C LEU A 84 -12.55 4.42 -4.35
N ILE A 85 -13.48 4.80 -3.46
CA ILE A 85 -14.93 4.61 -3.65
C ILE A 85 -15.61 5.83 -4.29
N PHE A 86 -15.24 7.05 -3.89
CA PHE A 86 -15.93 8.27 -4.32
C PHE A 86 -15.57 8.76 -5.73
N PRO A 87 -14.29 8.80 -6.16
CA PRO A 87 -13.94 9.31 -7.48
C PRO A 87 -14.59 8.62 -8.69
N PRO A 88 -14.82 7.29 -8.68
CA PRO A 88 -15.58 6.61 -9.72
C PRO A 88 -17.05 7.08 -9.84
N LEU A 89 -17.57 7.79 -8.84
CA LEU A 89 -18.91 8.38 -8.83
C LEU A 89 -18.91 9.84 -9.32
N LEU A 90 -17.74 10.46 -9.47
CA LEU A 90 -17.56 11.87 -9.85
C LEU A 90 -16.42 11.97 -10.89
N GLU A 91 -16.76 12.00 -12.18
CA GLU A 91 -15.83 11.91 -13.32
C GLU A 91 -14.64 12.90 -13.26
N ASP A 92 -14.82 14.06 -12.64
CA ASP A 92 -13.76 15.08 -12.48
C ASP A 92 -12.60 14.64 -11.56
N PHE A 93 -12.78 13.57 -10.79
CA PHE A 93 -11.86 13.18 -9.71
C PHE A 93 -11.12 11.87 -9.94
N VAL A 94 -11.20 11.26 -11.12
CA VAL A 94 -10.59 9.96 -11.45
C VAL A 94 -9.10 9.86 -11.07
N PHE A 95 -8.36 10.98 -11.07
CA PHE A 95 -6.98 11.04 -10.58
C PHE A 95 -6.80 10.46 -9.16
N PHE A 96 -7.74 10.72 -8.25
CA PHE A 96 -7.67 10.24 -6.86
C PHE A 96 -7.71 8.72 -6.75
N GLN A 97 -8.33 8.01 -7.69
CA GLN A 97 -8.34 6.55 -7.71
C GLN A 97 -6.92 5.98 -7.88
N SER A 98 -6.07 6.68 -8.63
CA SER A 98 -4.67 6.29 -8.84
C SER A 98 -3.78 6.47 -7.61
N VAL A 99 -4.24 7.26 -6.63
CA VAL A 99 -3.56 7.56 -5.36
C VAL A 99 -4.05 6.66 -4.23
N ALA A 100 -5.30 6.16 -4.34
CA ALA A 100 -5.97 5.37 -3.32
C ALA A 100 -5.14 4.16 -2.84
N PHE A 101 -4.56 3.40 -3.77
CA PHE A 101 -3.77 2.21 -3.43
C PHE A 101 -2.52 2.55 -2.59
N HIS A 102 -1.80 3.62 -2.92
CA HIS A 102 -0.62 4.06 -2.18
C HIS A 102 -0.95 4.48 -0.75
N LEU A 103 -2.05 5.22 -0.59
CA LEU A 103 -2.55 5.62 0.73
C LEU A 103 -3.01 4.41 1.54
N LEU A 104 -3.77 3.51 0.92
CA LEU A 104 -4.28 2.31 1.58
C LEU A 104 -3.14 1.40 2.07
N VAL A 105 -2.13 1.13 1.24
CA VAL A 105 -1.00 0.27 1.64
C VAL A 105 -0.11 0.93 2.70
N SER A 106 0.25 2.20 2.53
CA SER A 106 1.09 2.89 3.51
C SER A 106 0.38 3.07 4.86
N GLY A 107 -0.90 3.41 4.83
CA GLY A 107 -1.77 3.49 5.99
C GLY A 107 -1.96 2.14 6.68
N SER A 108 -2.27 1.08 5.93
CA SER A 108 -2.48 -0.26 6.51
C SER A 108 -1.22 -0.80 7.15
N LEU A 109 -0.06 -0.58 6.53
CA LEU A 109 1.23 -1.00 7.07
C LEU A 109 1.54 -0.27 8.38
N ALA A 110 1.49 1.06 8.38
CA ALA A 110 1.73 1.86 9.58
C ALA A 110 0.79 1.44 10.71
N PHE A 111 -0.51 1.36 10.41
CA PHE A 111 -1.56 1.00 11.35
C PHE A 111 -1.33 -0.38 11.98
N SER A 112 -1.07 -1.38 11.15
CA SER A 112 -0.92 -2.77 11.58
C SER A 112 0.28 -2.99 12.47
N VAL A 113 1.36 -2.23 12.26
CA VAL A 113 2.56 -2.28 13.11
C VAL A 113 2.29 -1.62 14.47
N THR A 114 1.47 -0.56 14.51
CA THR A 114 1.27 0.23 15.74
C THR A 114 0.08 -0.22 16.59
N THR A 115 -0.91 -0.88 16.01
CA THR A 115 -2.15 -1.22 16.71
C THR A 115 -1.96 -2.31 17.77
N ASN A 116 -2.62 -2.11 18.91
CA ASN A 116 -2.68 -3.11 19.99
C ASN A 116 -3.83 -4.11 19.81
N HIS A 117 -4.85 -3.77 19.01
CA HIS A 117 -6.08 -4.56 18.86
C HIS A 117 -5.99 -5.61 17.75
N LYS A 118 -4.93 -6.43 17.80
CA LYS A 118 -4.58 -7.36 16.73
C LYS A 118 -5.71 -8.31 16.34
N LYS A 119 -6.33 -9.01 17.31
CA LYS A 119 -7.41 -9.97 17.01
C LYS A 119 -8.63 -9.33 16.32
N THR A 120 -9.02 -8.13 16.74
CA THR A 120 -10.15 -7.40 16.17
C THR A 120 -9.87 -7.03 14.71
N PHE A 121 -8.67 -6.51 14.45
CA PHE A 121 -8.27 -6.10 13.11
C PHE A 121 -7.95 -7.27 12.18
N GLU A 122 -7.53 -8.42 12.72
CA GLU A 122 -7.41 -9.67 11.96
C GLU A 122 -8.77 -10.09 11.39
N LEU A 123 -9.82 -10.13 12.24
CA LEU A 123 -11.17 -10.48 11.82
C LEU A 123 -11.72 -9.44 10.82
N PHE A 124 -11.56 -8.16 11.12
CA PHE A 124 -12.00 -7.08 10.24
C PHE A 124 -11.35 -7.14 8.86
N ALA A 125 -10.02 -7.31 8.80
CA ALA A 125 -9.30 -7.46 7.55
C ALA A 125 -9.76 -8.71 6.77
N ALA A 126 -9.98 -9.84 7.45
CA ALA A 126 -10.46 -11.06 6.80
C ALA A 126 -11.86 -10.88 6.17
N ILE A 127 -12.77 -10.19 6.85
CA ILE A 127 -14.10 -9.85 6.32
C ILE A 127 -13.97 -8.97 5.08
N ILE A 128 -13.12 -7.94 5.12
CA ILE A 128 -12.92 -7.05 3.97
C ILE A 128 -12.27 -7.78 2.79
N VAL A 129 -11.30 -8.67 3.04
CA VAL A 129 -10.73 -9.52 1.98
C VAL A 129 -11.82 -10.38 1.35
N PHE A 130 -12.71 -10.97 2.15
CA PHE A 130 -13.84 -11.73 1.63
C PHE A 130 -14.78 -10.86 0.79
N CYS A 131 -15.13 -9.65 1.24
CA CYS A 131 -15.89 -8.69 0.45
C CYS A 131 -15.19 -8.36 -0.88
N GLY A 132 -13.88 -8.13 -0.85
CA GLY A 132 -13.07 -7.90 -2.05
C GLY A 132 -13.11 -9.07 -3.03
N LEU A 133 -13.06 -10.32 -2.53
CA LEU A 133 -13.22 -11.51 -3.36
C LEU A 133 -14.60 -11.57 -4.01
N VAL A 134 -15.68 -11.26 -3.26
CA VAL A 134 -17.03 -11.17 -3.84
C VAL A 134 -17.10 -10.10 -4.93
N LEU A 135 -16.42 -8.95 -4.75
CA LEU A 135 -16.36 -7.89 -5.75
C LEU A 135 -15.66 -8.30 -7.06
N LEU A 136 -14.68 -9.24 -7.02
CA LEU A 136 -14.04 -9.75 -8.23
C LEU A 136 -15.01 -10.46 -9.19
N PHE A 137 -16.06 -11.07 -8.63
CA PHE A 137 -17.07 -11.83 -9.38
C PHE A 137 -18.30 -11.00 -9.76
N GLN A 138 -18.34 -9.71 -9.40
CA GLN A 138 -19.42 -8.83 -9.81
C GLN A 138 -19.37 -8.54 -11.31
N SER A 139 -20.54 -8.45 -11.94
CA SER A 139 -20.67 -8.11 -13.36
C SER A 139 -20.36 -6.64 -13.66
N ASN A 140 -20.52 -5.77 -12.66
CA ASN A 140 -20.23 -4.34 -12.79
C ASN A 140 -18.71 -4.09 -12.80
N SER A 141 -18.20 -3.56 -13.92
CA SER A 141 -16.78 -3.25 -14.13
C SER A 141 -16.22 -2.26 -13.11
N LEU A 142 -17.03 -1.31 -12.64
CA LEU A 142 -16.64 -0.32 -11.65
C LEU A 142 -16.41 -0.98 -10.29
N LEU A 143 -17.33 -1.84 -9.85
CA LEU A 143 -17.16 -2.62 -8.60
C LEU A 143 -15.94 -3.54 -8.65
N LYS A 144 -15.70 -4.15 -9.82
CA LYS A 144 -14.54 -5.02 -10.04
C LYS A 144 -13.20 -4.26 -9.93
N SER A 145 -13.18 -2.97 -10.29
CA SER A 145 -11.97 -2.14 -10.19
C SER A 145 -11.51 -1.89 -8.74
N PHE A 146 -12.41 -1.98 -7.75
CA PHE A 146 -12.09 -1.78 -6.33
C PHE A 146 -11.54 -3.04 -5.67
N ALA A 147 -11.87 -4.20 -6.23
CA ALA A 147 -11.62 -5.48 -5.59
C ALA A 147 -10.13 -5.72 -5.32
N LEU A 148 -9.26 -5.47 -6.30
CA LEU A 148 -7.83 -5.74 -6.18
C LEU A 148 -7.15 -4.84 -5.13
N PRO A 149 -7.32 -3.50 -5.13
CA PRO A 149 -6.80 -2.63 -4.06
C PRO A 149 -7.29 -3.02 -2.65
N ILE A 150 -8.58 -3.38 -2.53
CA ILE A 150 -9.17 -3.82 -1.26
C ILE A 150 -8.53 -5.11 -0.77
N ILE A 151 -8.42 -6.12 -1.63
CA ILE A 151 -7.83 -7.41 -1.27
C ILE A 151 -6.38 -7.23 -0.84
N LEU A 152 -5.54 -6.62 -1.69
CA LEU A 152 -4.11 -6.51 -1.45
C LEU A 152 -3.79 -5.75 -0.15
N THR A 153 -4.48 -4.63 0.09
CA THR A 153 -4.30 -3.83 1.30
C THR A 153 -4.64 -4.61 2.57
N ASN A 154 -5.77 -5.31 2.56
CA ASN A 154 -6.26 -5.99 3.75
C ASN A 154 -5.53 -7.32 3.99
N VAL A 155 -5.03 -7.98 2.94
CA VAL A 155 -4.11 -9.12 3.11
C VAL A 155 -2.78 -8.67 3.72
N LEU A 156 -2.27 -7.48 3.36
CA LEU A 156 -1.08 -6.89 3.99
C LEU A 156 -1.28 -6.61 5.48
N MET A 157 -2.41 -6.04 5.84
CA MET A 157 -2.81 -5.85 7.24
C MET A 157 -2.94 -7.19 7.99
N LEU A 158 -3.61 -8.16 7.38
CA LEU A 158 -3.74 -9.52 7.93
C LEU A 158 -2.37 -10.17 8.17
N SER A 159 -1.41 -9.91 7.29
CA SER A 159 -0.07 -10.49 7.35
C SER A 159 0.75 -10.06 8.56
N ILE A 160 0.57 -8.80 8.98
CA ILE A 160 1.26 -8.23 10.14
C ILE A 160 0.59 -8.67 11.44
N VAL A 161 -0.75 -8.73 11.40
CA VAL A 161 -1.57 -8.89 12.59
C VAL A 161 -1.75 -10.37 12.96
N SER A 162 -1.96 -11.25 11.97
CA SER A 162 -2.25 -12.68 12.18
C SER A 162 -1.04 -13.48 12.64
N PRO A 163 -1.13 -14.44 13.57
CA PRO A 163 0.00 -15.25 14.03
C PRO A 163 0.55 -16.24 12.97
N ARG A 164 -0.13 -16.43 11.83
CA ARG A 164 0.15 -17.50 10.86
C ARG A 164 1.28 -17.16 9.86
N LYS A 165 2.48 -16.89 10.36
CA LYS A 165 3.65 -16.43 9.58
C LYS A 165 3.91 -17.27 8.32
N THR A 166 4.05 -18.59 8.45
CA THR A 166 4.45 -19.48 7.34
C THR A 166 3.43 -19.54 6.21
N MET A 167 2.12 -19.52 6.51
CA MET A 167 1.09 -19.54 5.46
C MET A 167 1.09 -18.23 4.67
N LEU A 168 1.19 -17.10 5.37
CA LEU A 168 1.18 -15.78 4.78
C LEU A 168 2.45 -15.50 3.97
N GLU A 169 3.61 -16.01 4.43
CA GLU A 169 4.86 -15.96 3.67
C GLU A 169 4.74 -16.72 2.34
N ARG A 170 4.19 -17.95 2.36
CA ARG A 170 3.89 -18.70 1.13
C ARG A 170 2.91 -17.96 0.23
N PHE A 171 1.89 -17.33 0.80
CA PHE A 171 0.95 -16.51 0.04
C PHE A 171 1.66 -15.37 -0.70
N TRP A 172 2.54 -14.64 -0.03
CA TRP A 172 3.27 -13.53 -0.65
C TRP A 172 4.29 -13.98 -1.69
N VAL A 173 5.00 -15.09 -1.45
CA VAL A 173 5.88 -15.69 -2.46
C VAL A 173 5.08 -16.10 -3.70
N SER A 174 3.92 -16.71 -3.52
CA SER A 174 3.00 -17.00 -4.63
C SER A 174 2.52 -15.74 -5.32
N GLY A 175 2.21 -14.67 -4.57
CA GLY A 175 1.87 -13.36 -5.12
C GLY A 175 2.99 -12.77 -5.99
N ILE A 176 4.24 -12.83 -5.53
CA ILE A 176 5.42 -12.40 -6.32
C ILE A 176 5.52 -13.21 -7.62
N ALA A 177 5.38 -14.54 -7.54
CA ALA A 177 5.43 -15.41 -8.71
C ALA A 177 4.31 -15.09 -9.72
N VAL A 178 3.08 -14.87 -9.24
CA VAL A 178 1.92 -14.48 -10.07
C VAL A 178 2.12 -13.09 -10.69
N GLY A 179 2.63 -12.12 -9.92
CA GLY A 179 2.94 -10.78 -10.40
C GLY A 179 4.00 -10.78 -11.51
N LEU A 180 5.09 -11.54 -11.31
CA LEU A 180 6.12 -11.75 -12.34
C LEU A 180 5.55 -12.46 -13.58
N PHE A 181 4.72 -13.48 -13.38
CA PHE A 181 4.09 -14.20 -14.49
C PHE A 181 3.25 -13.25 -15.35
N PHE A 182 2.41 -12.40 -14.74
CA PHE A 182 1.60 -11.43 -15.48
C PHE A 182 2.44 -10.36 -16.18
N MET A 183 3.53 -9.92 -15.57
CA MET A 183 4.49 -8.99 -16.19
C MET A 183 5.19 -9.56 -17.41
N CYS A 184 5.45 -10.87 -17.42
CA CYS A 184 6.12 -11.53 -18.53
C CYS A 184 5.17 -11.93 -19.67
N GLN A 185 3.86 -11.68 -19.58
CA GLN A 185 2.92 -11.98 -20.66
C GLN A 185 2.98 -10.89 -21.74
N PRO A 186 3.39 -11.19 -22.98
CA PRO A 186 3.61 -10.18 -24.01
C PRO A 186 2.33 -9.68 -24.69
N PHE A 187 1.17 -10.31 -24.42
CA PHE A 187 -0.02 -10.10 -25.25
C PHE A 187 -1.04 -9.11 -24.67
N TRP A 188 -1.06 -8.84 -23.37
CA TRP A 188 -2.16 -8.11 -22.73
C TRP A 188 -1.67 -7.01 -21.78
N ILE A 189 -1.63 -5.76 -22.27
CA ILE A 189 -1.27 -4.56 -21.49
C ILE A 189 -2.13 -4.40 -20.22
N GLY A 190 -3.37 -4.92 -20.24
CA GLY A 190 -4.28 -4.89 -19.09
C GLY A 190 -3.80 -5.72 -17.88
N PHE A 191 -2.95 -6.73 -18.09
CA PHE A 191 -2.36 -7.51 -17.00
C PHE A 191 -1.13 -6.85 -16.38
N TYR A 192 -0.48 -5.89 -17.06
CA TYR A 192 0.69 -5.21 -16.53
C TYR A 192 0.35 -4.41 -15.27
N THR A 193 -0.73 -3.64 -15.27
CA THR A 193 -1.13 -2.83 -14.12
C THR A 193 -1.46 -3.70 -12.90
N SER A 194 -2.25 -4.75 -13.10
CA SER A 194 -2.62 -5.70 -12.05
C SER A 194 -1.40 -6.51 -11.57
N GLY A 195 -0.58 -6.98 -12.50
CA GLY A 195 0.67 -7.70 -12.21
C GLY A 195 1.66 -6.84 -11.43
N PHE A 196 1.75 -5.54 -11.74
CA PHE A 196 2.60 -4.59 -11.03
C PHE A 196 2.14 -4.41 -9.58
N GLN A 197 0.85 -4.20 -9.38
CA GLN A 197 0.26 -4.05 -8.05
C GLN A 197 0.43 -5.32 -7.21
N ILE A 198 0.20 -6.50 -7.81
CA ILE A 198 0.40 -7.79 -7.16
C ILE A 198 1.87 -8.00 -6.80
N LEU A 199 2.80 -7.67 -7.70
CA LEU A 199 4.24 -7.81 -7.47
C LEU A 199 4.74 -6.87 -6.37
N LEU A 200 4.33 -5.59 -6.42
CA LEU A 200 4.67 -4.59 -5.41
C LEU A 200 4.08 -4.94 -4.04
N SER A 201 2.80 -5.32 -3.99
CA SER A 201 2.19 -5.78 -2.75
C SER A 201 2.83 -7.07 -2.25
N GLY A 202 3.18 -7.98 -3.16
CA GLY A 202 3.86 -9.24 -2.89
C GLY A 202 5.19 -9.06 -2.20
N THR A 203 6.04 -8.22 -2.79
CA THR A 203 7.35 -7.88 -2.25
C THR A 203 7.24 -7.13 -0.92
N ALA A 204 6.35 -6.14 -0.82
CA ALA A 204 6.12 -5.42 0.43
C ALA A 204 5.64 -6.35 1.56
N GLY A 205 4.65 -7.20 1.27
CA GLY A 205 4.11 -8.18 2.21
C GLY A 205 5.14 -9.21 2.66
N PHE A 206 5.96 -9.72 1.73
CA PHE A 206 7.04 -10.64 2.03
C PHE A 206 8.10 -10.01 2.94
N VAL A 207 8.60 -8.82 2.61
CA VAL A 207 9.60 -8.12 3.43
C VAL A 207 9.09 -7.91 4.85
N VAL A 208 7.85 -7.44 4.98
CA VAL A 208 7.24 -7.17 6.28
C VAL A 208 7.08 -8.45 7.10
N ILE A 209 6.64 -9.56 6.49
CA ILE A 209 6.42 -10.80 7.23
C ILE A 209 7.72 -11.50 7.59
N SER A 210 8.75 -11.45 6.74
CA SER A 210 10.06 -12.02 7.04
C SER A 210 10.71 -11.35 8.25
N HIS A 211 10.51 -10.03 8.41
CA HIS A 211 11.05 -9.22 9.51
C HIS A 211 10.16 -9.11 10.76
N ARG A 212 8.98 -9.75 10.76
CA ARG A 212 8.12 -9.92 11.94
C ARG A 212 8.61 -11.04 12.84
#